data_AF-A0A918J1X8-F1
#
_entry.id   AF-A0A918J1X8-F1
#
_cell.length_a   1.000
_cell.length_b   1.000
_cell.length_c   1.000
_cell.angle_alpha   90.00
_cell.angle_beta   90.00
_cell.angle_gamma   90.00
#
_symmetry.space_group_name_H-M   'P 1'
#
loop_
_entity.id
_entity.type
_entity.pdbx_description
1 polymer ?
#
loop_
_entity_poly.entity_id
_entity_poly.type
_entity_poly.pdbx_seq_one_letter_code
_entity_poly.pdbx_strand_id
1 'polypeptide(L)'
;MGRKWQGNLLIARQNVDDLHERAALDMHAALASAHYAACRARWQRPAVTAPDDRCPGCCAGPVRPDIVWFDESYYHLQEIWVALRAAVLIVPTGASETVFPVAAFTQKAARFGVACFERNAEASAVASGFHGIRLGPAS
;
A
#
# COMPACT_ATOMS: atom_id res chain seq x y z
N MET A 1 1.22 -10.44 -18.05
CA MET A 1 0.69 -10.06 -16.72
C MET A 1 -0.12 -8.78 -16.93
N GLY A 2 -1.44 -8.85 -16.81
CA GLY A 2 -2.33 -7.72 -17.14
C GLY A 2 -2.23 -6.59 -16.12
N ARG A 3 -2.35 -5.34 -16.57
CA ARG A 3 -2.39 -4.15 -15.69
C ARG A 3 -3.56 -4.31 -14.70
N LYS A 4 -3.31 -4.17 -13.39
CA LYS A 4 -4.33 -4.26 -12.32
C LYS A 4 -5.23 -3.01 -12.23
N TRP A 5 -5.08 -2.04 -13.12
CA TRP A 5 -5.84 -0.78 -13.13
C TRP A 5 -6.57 -0.57 -14.45
N GLN A 6 -7.78 -0.03 -14.35
CA GLN A 6 -8.63 0.30 -15.50
C GLN A 6 -8.43 1.76 -15.91
N GLY A 7 -8.11 1.99 -17.19
CA GLY A 7 -7.99 3.34 -17.75
C GLY A 7 -6.80 4.15 -17.19
N ASN A 8 -7.08 5.41 -16.83
CA ASN A 8 -6.10 6.40 -16.35
C ASN A 8 -6.03 6.51 -14.81
N LEU A 9 -6.65 5.58 -14.08
CA LEU A 9 -6.68 5.57 -12.62
C LEU A 9 -5.77 4.46 -12.07
N LEU A 10 -4.84 4.82 -11.18
CA LEU A 10 -4.07 3.86 -10.39
C LEU A 10 -4.42 4.04 -8.92
N ILE A 11 -4.75 2.93 -8.25
CA ILE A 11 -4.97 2.91 -6.80
C ILE A 11 -3.76 2.24 -6.17
N ALA A 12 -3.12 2.93 -5.23
CA ALA A 12 -2.07 2.36 -4.38
C ALA A 12 -2.55 2.42 -2.94
N ARG A 13 -2.40 1.33 -2.17
CA ARG A 13 -2.94 1.26 -0.81
C ARG A 13 -1.90 0.83 0.22
N GLN A 14 -2.06 1.38 1.42
CA GLN A 14 -1.33 0.96 2.63
C GLN A 14 -2.06 -0.14 3.40
N ASN A 15 -3.39 -0.21 3.29
CA ASN A 15 -4.18 -1.20 3.99
C ASN A 15 -3.80 -2.61 3.55
N VAL A 16 -3.98 -3.58 4.45
CA VAL A 16 -3.70 -5.00 4.20
C VAL A 16 -4.97 -5.87 4.12
N ASP A 17 -6.16 -5.26 4.30
CA ASP A 17 -7.48 -5.90 4.13
C ASP A 17 -7.76 -6.32 2.67
N ASP A 18 -8.97 -6.69 2.28
CA ASP A 18 -9.30 -7.13 0.91
C ASP A 18 -10.26 -6.18 0.17
N LEU A 19 -10.58 -5.00 0.75
CA LEU A 19 -11.62 -4.09 0.23
C LEU A 19 -11.35 -3.55 -1.18
N HIS A 20 -10.10 -3.61 -1.65
CA HIS A 20 -9.66 -3.12 -2.96
C HIS A 20 -8.86 -4.14 -3.79
N GLU A 21 -8.94 -5.44 -3.45
CA GLU A 21 -8.08 -6.51 -3.98
C GLU A 21 -7.97 -6.57 -5.52
N ARG A 22 -8.99 -6.10 -6.25
CA ARG A 22 -9.08 -6.17 -7.72
C ARG A 22 -8.59 -4.92 -8.46
N ALA A 23 -8.39 -3.81 -7.76
CA ALA A 23 -8.16 -2.51 -8.39
C ALA A 23 -6.90 -1.79 -7.87
N ALA A 24 -6.21 -2.34 -6.87
CA ALA A 24 -5.11 -1.68 -6.19
C ALA A 24 -3.75 -2.39 -6.33
N LEU A 25 -2.71 -1.57 -6.22
CA LEU A 25 -1.35 -1.96 -5.87
C LEU A 25 -1.17 -1.94 -4.36
N ASP A 26 -0.87 -3.10 -3.79
CA ASP A 26 -0.68 -3.25 -2.35
C ASP A 26 0.75 -2.92 -1.97
N MET A 27 0.96 -1.80 -1.28
CA MET A 27 2.29 -1.35 -0.85
C MET A 27 2.81 -2.17 0.34
N HIS A 28 1.90 -2.59 1.22
CA HIS A 28 2.17 -3.41 2.40
C HIS A 28 1.76 -4.87 2.24
N ALA A 29 1.57 -5.34 0.99
CA ALA A 29 1.03 -6.65 0.66
C ALA A 29 -0.37 -6.90 1.28
N ALA A 30 -0.66 -8.14 1.69
CA ALA A 30 -2.03 -8.57 1.97
C ALA A 30 -2.07 -9.51 3.18
N LEU A 31 -3.01 -9.24 4.10
CA LEU A 31 -3.21 -10.05 5.29
C LEU A 31 -3.60 -11.50 4.96
N ALA A 32 -4.32 -11.69 3.85
CA ALA A 32 -4.72 -13.00 3.33
C ALA A 32 -3.60 -13.78 2.61
N SER A 33 -2.36 -13.26 2.62
CA SER A 33 -1.17 -13.91 2.07
C SER A 33 -0.17 -14.27 3.19
N ALA A 34 0.62 -15.31 2.97
CA ALA A 34 1.69 -15.77 3.85
C ALA A 34 3.03 -15.76 3.12
N HIS A 35 4.08 -15.29 3.80
CA HIS A 35 5.44 -15.23 3.28
C HIS A 35 6.32 -16.27 3.97
N TYR A 36 6.99 -17.08 3.17
CA TYR A 36 7.75 -18.24 3.64
C TYR A 36 9.24 -17.99 3.46
N ALA A 37 9.90 -17.47 4.50
CA ALA A 37 11.26 -16.94 4.44
C ALA A 37 12.30 -17.88 3.79
N ALA A 38 12.20 -19.18 4.03
CA ALA A 38 13.15 -20.17 3.51
C ALA A 38 13.13 -20.31 1.98
N CYS A 39 11.96 -20.24 1.36
CA CYS A 39 11.82 -20.39 -0.10
C CYS A 39 11.37 -19.11 -0.81
N ARG A 40 11.05 -18.05 -0.04
CA ARG A 40 10.49 -16.78 -0.51
C ARG A 40 9.19 -16.91 -1.31
N ALA A 41 8.55 -18.09 -1.23
CA ALA A 41 7.25 -18.31 -1.83
C ALA A 41 6.19 -17.52 -1.06
N ARG A 42 5.11 -17.19 -1.77
CA ARG A 42 3.92 -16.58 -1.21
C ARG A 42 2.73 -17.45 -1.54
N TRP A 43 1.91 -17.71 -0.54
CA TRP A 43 0.73 -18.56 -0.68
C TRP A 43 -0.45 -17.86 -0.02
N GLN A 44 -1.65 -18.20 -0.48
CA GLN A 44 -2.86 -17.81 0.22
C GLN A 44 -2.79 -18.36 1.65
N ARG A 45 -2.97 -17.47 2.62
CA ARG A 45 -2.92 -17.82 4.02
C ARG A 45 -4.23 -18.51 4.44
N PRO A 46 -4.18 -19.63 5.16
CA PRO A 46 -5.37 -20.17 5.81
C PRO A 46 -5.95 -19.14 6.81
N ALA A 47 -7.26 -19.25 7.10
CA ALA A 47 -7.93 -18.35 8.04
C ALA A 47 -7.30 -18.41 9.45
N VAL A 48 -6.76 -19.58 9.83
CA VAL A 48 -6.04 -19.80 11.08
C VAL A 48 -4.65 -20.31 10.75
N THR A 49 -3.63 -19.65 11.29
CA THR A 49 -2.22 -20.09 11.21
C THR A 49 -1.67 -20.29 12.61
N ALA A 50 -0.98 -21.40 12.82
CA ALA A 50 -0.24 -21.68 14.04
C ALA A 50 1.23 -21.26 13.90
N PRO A 51 1.93 -20.87 14.99
CA PRO A 51 3.34 -20.47 14.93
C PRO A 51 4.29 -21.53 14.34
N ASP A 52 3.92 -22.80 14.43
CA ASP A 52 4.66 -23.98 13.97
C ASP A 52 4.25 -24.46 12.57
N ASP A 53 3.32 -23.76 11.91
CA ASP A 53 2.97 -24.04 10.52
C ASP A 53 4.22 -24.00 9.63
N ARG A 54 4.18 -24.83 8.57
CA ARG A 54 5.28 -25.01 7.62
C ARG A 54 4.86 -24.64 6.21
N CYS A 55 5.85 -24.30 5.39
CA CYS A 55 5.68 -24.07 3.97
C CYS A 55 5.11 -25.32 3.27
N PRO A 56 3.99 -25.21 2.53
CA PRO A 56 3.47 -26.32 1.72
C PRO A 56 4.45 -26.79 0.64
N GLY A 57 5.35 -25.92 0.17
CA GLY A 57 6.31 -26.22 -0.89
C GLY A 57 7.66 -26.78 -0.41
N CYS A 58 8.26 -26.17 0.62
CA CYS A 58 9.61 -26.53 1.07
C CYS A 58 9.67 -27.12 2.50
N CYS A 59 8.52 -27.26 3.17
CA CYS A 59 8.38 -27.81 4.52
C CYS A 59 9.17 -27.10 5.64
N ALA A 60 9.76 -25.94 5.35
CA ALA A 60 10.43 -25.09 6.33
C ALA A 60 9.42 -24.17 7.05
N GLY A 61 9.75 -23.75 8.28
CA GLY A 61 9.00 -22.80 9.08
C GLY A 61 9.94 -21.96 9.95
N PRO A 62 9.42 -21.03 10.78
CA PRO A 62 8.00 -20.68 10.93
C PRO A 62 7.46 -19.79 9.79
N VAL A 63 6.14 -19.75 9.66
CA VAL A 63 5.41 -18.93 8.67
C VAL A 63 5.02 -17.59 9.27
N ARG A 64 5.02 -16.53 8.46
CA ARG A 64 4.47 -15.23 8.86
C ARG A 64 3.46 -14.70 7.84
N PRO A 65 2.55 -13.80 8.25
CA PRO A 65 1.74 -13.04 7.31
C PRO A 65 2.63 -12.30 6.29
N ASP A 66 2.22 -12.29 5.03
CA ASP A 66 2.84 -11.51 3.96
C ASP A 66 2.37 -10.06 4.06
N ILE A 67 2.83 -9.39 5.13
CA ILE A 67 2.68 -7.97 5.35
C ILE A 67 4.06 -7.35 5.54
N VAL A 68 4.23 -6.14 5.02
CA VAL A 68 5.45 -5.36 5.21
C VAL A 68 5.48 -4.86 6.66
N TRP A 69 6.53 -5.24 7.40
CA TRP A 69 6.81 -4.72 8.74
C TRP A 69 7.65 -3.43 8.67
N PHE A 70 7.79 -2.76 9.81
CA PHE A 70 8.77 -1.68 9.91
C PHE A 70 10.16 -2.20 9.51
N ASP A 71 10.93 -1.33 8.85
CA ASP A 71 12.25 -1.62 8.27
C ASP A 71 12.27 -2.62 7.09
N GLU A 72 11.12 -3.14 6.64
CA GLU A 72 11.03 -3.93 5.41
C GLU A 72 10.77 -3.07 4.17
N SER A 73 11.17 -3.58 3.01
CA SER A 73 10.95 -2.89 1.73
C SER A 73 9.49 -3.03 1.26
N TYR A 74 8.93 -1.92 0.76
CA TYR A 74 7.58 -1.86 0.22
C TYR A 74 7.48 -2.54 -1.15
N TYR A 75 6.31 -3.14 -1.41
CA TYR A 75 5.99 -3.64 -2.74
C TYR A 75 5.55 -2.51 -3.67
N HIS A 76 5.76 -2.71 -4.98
CA HIS A 76 5.29 -1.82 -6.06
C HIS A 76 5.74 -0.36 -6.00
N LEU A 77 6.65 0.00 -5.09
CA LEU A 77 6.99 1.39 -4.82
C LEU A 77 7.59 2.10 -6.06
N GLN A 78 8.41 1.40 -6.85
CA GLN A 78 8.95 1.95 -8.10
C GLN A 78 7.84 2.25 -9.12
N GLU A 79 6.88 1.34 -9.27
CA GLU A 79 5.75 1.48 -10.19
C GLU A 79 4.87 2.67 -9.79
N ILE A 80 4.62 2.83 -8.49
CA ILE A 80 3.88 3.95 -7.92
C ILE A 80 4.63 5.27 -8.16
N TRP A 81 5.96 5.31 -7.97
CA TRP A 81 6.75 6.51 -8.27
C TRP A 81 6.78 6.88 -9.75
N VAL A 82 6.76 5.90 -10.64
CA VAL A 82 6.64 6.14 -12.09
C VAL A 82 5.27 6.75 -12.39
N ALA A 83 4.20 6.16 -11.86
CA ALA A 83 2.84 6.65 -12.06
C ALA A 83 2.64 8.06 -11.52
N LEU A 84 3.24 8.39 -10.37
CA LEU A 84 3.13 9.71 -9.75
C LEU A 84 3.64 10.85 -10.65
N ARG A 85 4.55 10.59 -11.58
CA ARG A 85 5.10 11.62 -12.49
C ARG A 85 4.09 12.16 -13.50
N ALA A 86 3.00 11.45 -13.76
CA ALA A 86 2.04 11.77 -14.82
C ALA A 86 0.58 11.80 -14.32
N ALA A 87 0.37 11.77 -13.01
CA ALA A 87 -0.95 11.66 -12.40
C ALA A 87 -1.31 12.93 -11.63
N VAL A 88 -2.58 13.04 -11.24
CA VAL A 88 -3.00 13.85 -10.10
C VAL A 88 -3.09 12.89 -8.91
N LEU A 89 -2.47 13.25 -7.79
CA LEU A 89 -2.53 12.41 -6.60
C LEU A 89 -3.73 12.82 -5.74
N ILE A 90 -4.60 11.86 -5.45
CA ILE A 90 -5.63 11.99 -4.44
C ILE A 90 -5.28 11.00 -3.34
N VAL A 91 -5.10 11.48 -2.11
CA VAL A 91 -4.82 10.60 -0.96
C VAL A 91 -6.06 10.56 -0.05
N PRO A 92 -6.91 9.53 -0.20
CA PRO A 92 -7.96 9.23 0.73
C PRO A 92 -7.37 8.41 1.88
N THR A 93 -6.97 9.06 2.96
CA THR A 93 -6.05 8.44 3.91
C THR A 93 -6.73 7.71 5.05
N GLY A 94 -7.78 8.30 5.66
CA GLY A 94 -8.23 7.85 6.99
C GLY A 94 -7.06 7.73 7.99
N ALA A 95 -5.94 8.42 7.73
CA ALA A 95 -4.65 8.17 8.35
C ALA A 95 -3.94 9.50 8.60
N SER A 96 -3.03 9.49 9.58
CA SER A 96 -2.27 10.65 10.03
C SER A 96 -1.15 11.07 9.06
N GLU A 97 -0.85 10.27 8.02
CA GLU A 97 0.31 10.40 7.12
C GLU A 97 1.65 10.59 7.85
N THR A 98 1.93 9.77 8.86
CA THR A 98 3.23 9.77 9.56
C THR A 98 4.18 8.67 9.11
N VAL A 99 3.70 7.74 8.28
CA VAL A 99 4.44 6.54 7.87
C VAL A 99 5.04 6.74 6.47
N PHE A 100 6.35 6.56 6.36
CA PHE A 100 7.03 6.50 5.07
C PHE A 100 6.59 5.22 4.32
N PRO A 101 6.48 5.22 2.97
CA PRO A 101 6.80 6.30 2.03
C PRO A 101 5.65 7.28 1.81
N VAL A 102 4.44 7.00 2.29
CA VAL A 102 3.25 7.79 1.96
C VAL A 102 3.36 9.22 2.43
N ALA A 103 3.91 9.45 3.64
CA ALA A 103 4.20 10.78 4.15
C ALA A 103 5.10 11.64 3.22
N ALA A 104 5.85 11.02 2.30
CA ALA A 104 6.71 11.72 1.34
C ALA A 104 6.07 11.92 -0.05
N PHE A 105 4.82 11.49 -0.26
CA PHE A 105 4.17 11.56 -1.57
C PHE A 105 3.94 13.01 -2.00
N THR A 106 3.44 13.85 -1.10
CA THR A 106 3.22 15.29 -1.36
C THR A 106 4.51 15.99 -1.78
N GLN A 107 5.61 15.75 -1.06
CA GLN A 107 6.93 16.31 -1.40
C GLN A 107 7.42 15.82 -2.77
N LYS A 108 7.26 14.53 -3.09
CA LYS A 108 7.68 13.97 -4.38
C LYS A 108 6.83 14.49 -5.53
N ALA A 109 5.53 14.58 -5.34
CA ALA A 109 4.61 15.14 -6.33
C ALA A 109 4.93 16.61 -6.62
N ALA A 110 5.20 17.41 -5.59
CA ALA A 110 5.64 18.79 -5.75
C ALA A 110 6.92 18.89 -6.62
N ARG A 111 7.90 18.00 -6.42
CA ARG A 111 9.11 17.93 -7.28
C ARG A 111 8.82 17.56 -8.73
N PHE A 112 7.72 16.88 -9.00
CA PHE A 112 7.27 16.56 -10.35
C PHE A 112 6.28 17.58 -10.93
N GLY A 113 5.95 18.66 -10.19
CA GLY A 113 4.94 19.62 -10.62
C GLY A 113 3.53 19.05 -10.64
N VAL A 114 3.26 18.01 -9.83
CA VAL A 114 2.00 17.29 -9.78
C VAL A 114 1.12 17.78 -8.64
N ALA A 115 -0.12 18.13 -8.97
CA ALA A 115 -1.12 18.51 -7.98
C ALA A 115 -1.50 17.33 -7.07
N CYS A 116 -1.61 17.64 -5.77
CA CYS A 116 -2.00 16.68 -4.73
C CYS A 116 -3.23 17.20 -3.98
N PHE A 117 -4.19 16.32 -3.74
CA PHE A 117 -5.39 16.63 -2.97
C PHE A 117 -5.57 15.61 -1.84
N GLU A 118 -5.93 16.12 -0.65
CA GLU A 118 -6.21 15.30 0.53
C GLU A 118 -7.73 15.12 0.69
N ARG A 119 -8.13 13.88 0.96
CA ARG A 119 -9.48 13.54 1.43
C ARG A 119 -9.36 12.76 2.73
N ASN A 120 -9.70 13.39 3.84
CA ASN A 120 -9.52 12.77 5.15
C ASN A 120 -10.58 13.24 6.15
N ALA A 121 -10.78 12.51 7.24
CA ALA A 121 -11.68 12.97 8.30
C ALA A 121 -11.12 14.22 9.00
N GLU A 122 -9.80 14.20 9.25
CA GLU A 122 -9.03 15.25 9.91
C GLU A 122 -7.80 15.59 9.05
N ALA A 123 -7.17 16.74 9.27
CA ALA A 123 -5.97 17.09 8.52
C ALA A 123 -4.79 16.17 8.89
N SER A 124 -4.09 15.64 7.90
CA SER A 124 -2.88 14.83 8.11
C SER A 124 -1.68 15.65 8.60
N ALA A 125 -0.63 14.98 9.07
CA ALA A 125 0.62 15.61 9.49
C ALA A 125 1.33 16.37 8.36
N VAL A 126 1.00 16.05 7.09
CA VAL A 126 1.58 16.68 5.90
C VAL A 126 0.55 17.50 5.10
N ALA A 127 -0.54 17.92 5.75
CA ALA A 127 -1.63 18.70 5.16
C ALA A 127 -1.14 19.91 4.34
N SER A 128 -0.09 20.60 4.83
CA SER A 128 0.49 21.77 4.16
C SER A 128 1.15 21.46 2.79
N GLY A 129 1.42 20.19 2.49
CA GLY A 129 1.94 19.75 1.20
C GLY A 129 0.87 19.55 0.12
N PHE A 130 -0.41 19.63 0.47
CA PHE A 130 -1.53 19.47 -0.46
C PHE A 130 -1.95 20.80 -1.09
N HIS A 131 -2.41 20.73 -2.35
CA HIS A 131 -2.97 21.86 -3.08
C HIS A 131 -4.41 22.14 -2.68
N GLY A 132 -5.11 21.13 -2.17
CA GLY A 132 -6.46 21.26 -1.64
C GLY A 132 -6.77 20.11 -0.68
N ILE A 133 -7.56 20.42 0.35
CA ILE A 133 -7.93 19.49 1.41
C ILE A 133 -9.45 19.48 1.51
N ARG A 134 -10.06 18.29 1.56
CA ARG A 134 -11.49 18.12 1.81
C ARG A 134 -11.72 17.22 3.02
N LEU A 135 -12.13 17.84 4.12
CA LEU A 135 -12.41 17.14 5.37
C LEU A 135 -13.81 16.51 5.40
N GLY A 136 -13.98 15.49 6.26
CA GLY A 136 -15.25 14.81 6.51
C GLY A 136 -15.22 13.31 6.18
N PRO A 137 -16.36 12.61 6.37
CA PRO A 137 -16.43 11.17 6.14
C PRO A 137 -16.09 10.82 4.68
N ALA A 138 -15.56 9.61 4.46
CA ALA A 138 -15.18 9.15 3.12
C ALA A 138 -16.39 8.90 2.19
N SER A 139 -17.60 8.77 2.76
CA SER A 139 -18.88 8.58 2.06
C SER A 139 -19.37 9.81 1.31
#